data_AF-A0A3N5T6M9-F1
#
_entry.id   AF-A0A3N5T6M9-F1
#
_cell.length_a   1.000
_cell.length_b   1.000
_cell.length_c   1.000
_cell.angle_alpha   90.00
_cell.angle_beta   90.00
_cell.angle_gamma   90.00
#
_symmetry.space_group_name_H-M   'P 1'
#
loop_
_entity.id
_entity.type
_entity.pdbx_description
1 polymer ?
#
loop_
_entity_poly.entity_id
_entity_poly.type
_entity_poly.pdbx_seq_one_letter_code
_entity_poly.pdbx_strand_id
1 'polypeptide(L)'
;MSLSKKNPLGAIFTYPPTWAVIGLIAVFHLVFTLIFAPGMIFSIIALVVDFLGYCTWFVIAFKSEDFKKHFNKMPYENRTQEIGKVVAVCPEPFRKPASESLALIDRVTREFPDQTYSFELESMVSNIRELAVNYKTLADRAQHFGDADQKKRMESIMNGQINALNTTLSTLKTFSGNLTLLAASEEQSQAATDQLKDINQGLKEVIEEL
;
A
#
# COMPACT_ATOMS: atom_id res chain seq x y z
N MET A 1 -1.19 17.75 -5.04
CA MET A 1 -1.90 16.52 -5.48
C MET A 1 -2.79 16.09 -4.33
N SER A 2 -4.10 16.05 -4.57
CA SER A 2 -5.14 15.88 -3.54
C SER A 2 -4.90 14.63 -2.69
N LEU A 3 -4.62 14.83 -1.39
CA LEU A 3 -4.71 13.80 -0.37
C LEU A 3 -6.12 13.21 -0.45
N SER A 4 -6.24 12.03 -1.08
CA SER A 4 -7.42 11.18 -0.96
C SER A 4 -7.82 11.21 0.52
N LYS A 5 -9.01 11.76 0.81
CA LYS A 5 -9.49 12.03 2.17
C LYS A 5 -9.41 10.72 2.96
N LYS A 6 -8.30 10.54 3.70
CA LYS A 6 -8.10 9.44 4.62
C LYS A 6 -9.29 9.52 5.57
N ASN A 7 -10.15 8.50 5.59
CA ASN A 7 -11.30 8.50 6.49
C ASN A 7 -10.88 7.78 7.78
N PRO A 8 -10.39 8.50 8.81
CA PRO A 8 -9.89 7.89 10.04
C PRO A 8 -10.96 7.06 10.76
N LEU A 9 -12.24 7.38 10.56
CA LEU A 9 -13.36 6.64 11.11
C LEU A 9 -13.46 5.24 10.47
N GLY A 10 -13.31 5.14 9.15
CA GLY A 10 -13.34 3.85 8.44
C GLY A 10 -12.20 2.92 8.87
N ALA A 11 -11.02 3.49 9.12
CA ALA A 11 -9.85 2.76 9.59
C ALA A 11 -9.99 2.18 11.01
N ILE A 12 -10.79 2.79 11.89
CA ILE A 12 -11.06 2.22 13.22
C ILE A 12 -11.88 0.93 13.13
N PHE A 13 -12.80 0.84 12.17
CA PHE A 13 -13.63 -0.35 11.99
C PHE A 13 -12.86 -1.53 11.37
N THR A 14 -11.72 -1.28 10.72
CA THR A 14 -10.82 -2.35 10.24
C THR A 14 -9.81 -2.77 11.29
N TYR A 15 -9.65 -2.01 12.38
CA TYR A 15 -8.70 -2.31 13.45
C TYR A 15 -9.21 -3.46 14.34
N PRO A 16 -8.54 -4.63 14.40
CA PRO A 16 -9.08 -5.82 15.07
C PRO A 16 -9.46 -5.63 16.56
N PRO A 17 -8.68 -4.87 17.37
CA PRO A 17 -9.05 -4.60 18.75
C PRO A 17 -10.37 -3.85 18.92
N THR A 18 -10.81 -3.07 17.93
CA THR A 18 -12.10 -2.37 17.97
C THR A 18 -13.26 -3.36 18.11
N TRP A 19 -13.21 -4.48 17.38
CA TRP A 19 -14.24 -5.51 17.46
C TRP A 19 -14.24 -6.24 18.81
N ALA A 20 -13.07 -6.44 19.42
CA ALA A 20 -12.97 -7.01 20.75
C ALA A 20 -13.63 -6.10 21.81
N VAL A 21 -13.38 -4.79 21.73
CA VAL A 21 -13.98 -3.81 22.67
C VAL A 21 -15.49 -3.68 22.46
N ILE A 22 -15.95 -3.62 21.21
CA ILE A 22 -17.39 -3.62 20.89
C ILE A 22 -18.06 -4.89 21.43
N GLY A 23 -17.46 -6.06 21.18
CA GLY A 23 -17.96 -7.34 21.69
C GLY A 23 -18.01 -7.36 23.22
N LEU A 24 -16.99 -6.84 23.88
CA LEU A 24 -16.94 -6.77 25.34
C LEU A 24 -18.05 -5.87 25.91
N ILE A 25 -18.24 -4.67 25.37
CA ILE A 25 -19.32 -3.75 25.78
C ILE A 25 -20.69 -4.42 25.56
N ALA A 26 -20.91 -5.07 24.41
CA ALA A 26 -22.16 -5.76 24.12
C ALA A 26 -22.43 -6.92 25.09
N VAL A 27 -21.41 -7.73 25.41
CA VAL A 27 -21.54 -8.83 26.39
C VAL A 27 -21.86 -8.28 27.78
N PHE A 28 -21.18 -7.23 28.23
CA PHE A 28 -21.47 -6.59 29.52
C PHE A 28 -22.89 -6.03 29.57
N HIS A 29 -23.34 -5.34 28.52
CA HIS A 29 -24.69 -4.81 28.44
C HIS A 29 -25.75 -5.92 28.47
N LEU A 30 -25.50 -7.02 27.74
CA LEU A 30 -26.40 -8.17 27.71
C LEU A 30 -26.48 -8.88 29.08
N VAL A 31 -25.34 -9.11 29.72
CA VAL A 31 -25.28 -9.70 31.07
C VAL A 31 -25.99 -8.80 32.09
N PHE A 32 -25.78 -7.48 32.01
CA PHE A 32 -26.47 -6.52 32.87
C PHE A 32 -27.99 -6.59 32.69
N THR A 33 -28.46 -6.61 31.45
CA THR A 33 -29.89 -6.65 31.13
C THR A 33 -30.54 -7.96 31.61
N LEU A 34 -29.83 -9.09 31.43
CA LEU A 34 -30.34 -10.41 31.76
C LEU A 34 -30.40 -10.68 33.28
N ILE A 35 -29.41 -10.19 34.04
CA ILE A 35 -29.34 -10.40 35.50
C ILE A 35 -30.23 -9.40 36.25
N PHE A 36 -30.18 -8.12 35.87
CA PHE A 36 -30.77 -7.05 36.67
C PHE A 36 -32.16 -6.61 36.19
N ALA A 37 -32.56 -7.01 34.98
CA ALA A 37 -33.82 -6.61 34.35
C ALA A 37 -34.15 -5.11 34.61
N PRO A 38 -33.22 -4.19 34.23
CA PRO A 38 -33.26 -2.81 34.68
C PRO A 38 -34.55 -2.11 34.22
N GLY A 39 -35.11 -1.29 35.12
CA GLY A 39 -36.17 -0.35 34.74
C GLY A 39 -35.68 0.68 33.72
N MET A 40 -36.61 1.31 33.00
CA MET A 40 -36.32 2.19 31.86
C MET A 40 -35.21 3.25 32.11
N ILE A 41 -35.20 3.88 33.28
CA ILE A 41 -34.20 4.90 33.64
C ILE A 41 -32.79 4.28 33.68
N PHE A 42 -32.64 3.11 34.29
CA PHE A 42 -31.35 2.43 34.38
C PHE A 42 -30.87 1.92 33.03
N SER A 43 -31.79 1.52 32.13
CA SER A 43 -31.43 1.16 30.75
C SER A 43 -30.90 2.36 29.97
N ILE A 44 -31.50 3.55 30.13
CA ILE A 44 -31.00 4.79 29.49
C ILE A 44 -29.60 5.13 30.02
N ILE A 45 -29.40 5.04 31.34
CA ILE A 45 -28.09 5.29 31.95
C ILE A 45 -27.05 4.30 31.42
N ALA A 46 -27.39 3.00 31.33
CA ALA A 46 -26.50 1.98 30.78
C ALA A 46 -26.08 2.31 29.34
N LEU A 47 -27.03 2.72 28.48
CA LEU A 47 -26.72 3.14 27.10
C LEU A 47 -25.79 4.36 27.05
N VAL A 48 -25.97 5.33 27.95
CA VAL A 48 -25.06 6.49 28.04
C VAL A 48 -23.66 6.05 28.46
N VAL A 49 -23.55 5.11 29.41
CA VAL A 49 -22.26 4.55 29.83
C VAL A 49 -21.58 3.81 28.68
N ASP A 50 -22.31 3.00 27.91
CA ASP A 50 -21.77 2.31 26.73
C ASP A 50 -21.28 3.31 25.69
N PHE A 51 -22.06 4.36 25.42
CA PHE A 51 -21.67 5.43 24.50
C PHE A 51 -20.39 6.13 24.93
N LEU A 52 -20.24 6.42 26.22
CA LEU A 52 -19.00 6.98 26.78
C LEU A 52 -17.83 6.00 26.68
N GLY A 53 -18.08 4.70 26.87
CA GLY A 53 -17.10 3.64 26.67
C GLY A 53 -16.58 3.60 25.23
N TYR A 54 -17.48 3.65 24.25
CA TYR A 54 -17.11 3.78 22.84
C TYR A 54 -16.30 5.03 22.57
N CYS A 55 -16.76 6.21 23.00
CA CYS A 55 -16.03 7.47 22.80
C CYS A 55 -14.61 7.38 23.38
N THR A 56 -14.46 6.81 24.57
CA THR A 56 -13.17 6.60 25.23
C THR A 56 -12.26 5.69 24.41
N TRP A 57 -12.80 4.57 23.90
CA TRP A 57 -12.07 3.67 23.01
C TRP A 57 -11.56 4.38 21.76
N PHE A 58 -12.41 5.17 21.09
CA PHE A 58 -12.01 5.94 19.92
C PHE A 58 -10.81 6.85 20.21
N VAL A 59 -10.83 7.56 21.34
CA VAL A 59 -9.71 8.43 21.76
C VAL A 59 -8.43 7.63 22.02
N ILE A 60 -8.54 6.47 22.69
CA ILE A 60 -7.39 5.60 22.98
C ILE A 60 -6.84 4.99 21.69
N ALA A 61 -7.70 4.49 20.81
CA ALA A 61 -7.32 3.93 19.52
C ALA A 61 -6.54 4.96 18.69
N PHE A 62 -7.04 6.19 18.54
CA PHE A 62 -6.33 7.23 17.80
C PHE A 62 -4.97 7.63 18.40
N LYS A 63 -4.79 7.49 19.71
CA LYS A 63 -3.52 7.77 20.38
C LYS A 63 -2.54 6.60 20.36
N SER A 64 -3.02 5.37 20.13
CA SER A 64 -2.19 4.17 20.11
C SER A 64 -1.21 4.19 18.93
N GLU A 65 0.06 3.91 19.22
CA GLU A 65 1.09 3.72 18.19
C GLU A 65 0.75 2.54 17.26
N ASP A 66 0.09 1.50 17.76
CA ASP A 66 -0.33 0.35 16.96
C ASP A 66 -1.41 0.73 15.95
N PHE A 67 -2.37 1.57 16.34
CA PHE A 67 -3.36 2.10 15.42
C PHE A 67 -2.73 3.03 14.38
N LYS A 68 -1.78 3.89 14.78
CA LYS A 68 -1.03 4.73 13.82
C LYS A 68 -0.28 3.88 12.81
N LYS A 69 0.40 2.82 13.25
CA LYS A 69 1.08 1.85 12.37
C LYS A 69 0.09 1.17 11.43
N HIS A 70 -1.07 0.73 11.91
CA HIS A 70 -2.10 0.13 11.07
C HIS A 70 -2.70 1.12 10.07
N PHE A 71 -2.99 2.34 10.51
CA PHE A 71 -3.49 3.43 9.68
C PHE A 71 -2.50 3.85 8.59
N ASN A 72 -1.20 3.86 8.90
CA ASN A 72 -0.15 4.18 7.94
C ASN A 72 0.04 3.08 6.90
N LYS A 73 -0.26 1.80 7.22
CA LYS A 73 -0.16 0.67 6.29
C LYS A 73 -1.34 0.56 5.30
N MET A 74 -2.54 0.95 5.72
CA MET A 74 -3.77 0.83 4.92
C MET A 74 -3.74 1.45 3.50
N PRO A 75 -3.16 2.64 3.27
CA PRO A 75 -3.04 3.23 1.94
C PRO A 75 -2.17 2.40 0.99
N TYR A 76 -1.18 1.68 1.51
CA TYR A 76 -0.25 0.89 0.72
C TYR A 76 -0.86 -0.43 0.30
N GLU A 77 -1.48 -1.17 1.23
CA GLU A 77 -2.06 -2.49 0.96
C GLU A 77 -3.17 -2.44 -0.11
N ASN A 78 -4.04 -1.43 -0.07
CA ASN A 78 -5.07 -1.28 -1.10
C ASN A 78 -4.48 -0.89 -2.46
N ARG A 79 -3.43 -0.07 -2.47
CA ARG A 79 -2.82 0.42 -3.72
C ARG A 79 -2.01 -0.66 -4.42
N THR A 80 -1.19 -1.44 -3.71
CA THR A 80 -0.46 -2.57 -4.29
C THR A 80 -1.41 -3.65 -4.83
N GLN A 81 -2.54 -3.91 -4.15
CA GLN A 81 -3.57 -4.81 -4.67
C GLN A 81 -4.25 -4.29 -5.93
N GLU A 82 -4.63 -3.01 -5.98
CA GLU A 82 -5.22 -2.41 -7.18
C GLU A 82 -4.28 -2.46 -8.38
N ILE A 83 -3.00 -2.16 -8.16
CA ILE A 83 -1.98 -2.21 -9.22
C ILE A 83 -1.69 -3.65 -9.63
N GLY A 84 -1.71 -4.59 -8.68
CA GLY A 84 -1.60 -6.02 -8.97
C GLY A 84 -2.65 -6.50 -9.97
N LYS A 85 -3.89 -5.96 -9.92
CA LYS A 85 -4.93 -6.28 -10.92
C LYS A 85 -4.60 -5.75 -12.31
N VAL A 86 -3.97 -4.58 -12.41
CA VAL A 86 -3.52 -4.00 -13.70
C VAL A 86 -2.35 -4.80 -14.26
N VAL A 87 -1.39 -5.17 -13.42
CA VAL A 87 -0.24 -5.99 -13.82
C VAL A 87 -0.66 -7.40 -14.22
N ALA A 88 -1.69 -7.97 -13.59
CA ALA A 88 -2.17 -9.33 -13.88
C ALA A 88 -2.66 -9.52 -15.32
N VAL A 89 -3.14 -8.46 -15.97
CA VAL A 89 -3.61 -8.49 -17.37
C VAL A 89 -2.48 -8.25 -18.39
N CYS A 90 -1.27 -7.92 -17.94
CA CYS A 90 -0.11 -7.77 -18.83
C CYS A 90 0.45 -9.15 -19.23
N PRO A 91 1.08 -9.26 -20.42
CA PRO A 91 1.87 -10.41 -20.84
C PRO A 91 2.97 -10.79 -19.85
N GLU A 92 3.33 -12.07 -19.84
CA GLU A 92 4.23 -12.63 -18.83
C GLU A 92 5.61 -11.95 -18.72
N PRO A 93 6.28 -11.56 -19.83
CA PRO A 93 7.57 -10.89 -19.77
C PRO A 93 7.54 -9.57 -18.96
N PHE A 94 6.40 -8.89 -18.92
CA PHE A 94 6.20 -7.68 -18.12
C PHE A 94 5.62 -8.02 -16.73
N ARG A 95 4.62 -8.90 -16.69
CA ARG A 95 3.86 -9.24 -15.47
C ARG A 95 4.76 -9.78 -14.36
N LYS A 96 5.64 -10.73 -14.69
CA LYS A 96 6.52 -11.36 -13.70
C LYS A 96 7.40 -10.33 -12.97
N PRO A 97 8.24 -9.52 -13.65
CA PRO A 97 9.09 -8.58 -12.94
C PRO A 97 8.32 -7.44 -12.23
N ALA A 98 7.16 -7.02 -12.73
CA ALA A 98 6.31 -6.04 -12.05
C ALA A 98 5.74 -6.60 -10.75
N SER A 99 5.19 -7.82 -10.80
CA SER A 99 4.61 -8.47 -9.62
C SER A 99 5.65 -8.74 -8.54
N GLU A 100 6.86 -9.20 -8.92
CA GLU A 100 7.97 -9.40 -7.98
C GLU A 100 8.44 -8.07 -7.38
N SER A 101 8.51 -7.00 -8.17
CA SER A 101 8.89 -5.67 -7.68
C SER A 101 7.87 -5.12 -6.68
N LEU A 102 6.57 -5.24 -6.97
CA LEU A 102 5.50 -4.84 -6.05
C LEU A 102 5.53 -5.65 -4.76
N ALA A 103 5.79 -6.96 -4.84
CA ALA A 103 5.89 -7.82 -3.66
C ALA A 103 7.11 -7.46 -2.79
N LEU A 104 8.23 -7.07 -3.39
CA LEU A 104 9.42 -6.60 -2.66
C LEU A 104 9.18 -5.24 -2.00
N ILE A 105 8.60 -4.29 -2.73
CA ILE A 105 8.25 -2.98 -2.16
C ILE A 105 7.33 -3.16 -0.97
N ASP A 106 6.27 -3.96 -1.12
CA ASP A 106 5.31 -4.23 -0.06
C ASP A 106 5.95 -4.93 1.16
N ARG A 107 6.91 -5.83 0.94
CA ARG A 107 7.70 -6.44 2.03
C ARG A 107 8.54 -5.41 2.76
N VAL A 108 9.32 -4.61 2.04
CA VAL A 108 10.19 -3.57 2.61
C VAL A 108 9.37 -2.56 3.41
N THR A 109 8.25 -2.09 2.87
CA THR A 109 7.37 -1.15 3.58
C THR A 109 6.77 -1.77 4.86
N ARG A 110 6.46 -3.08 4.85
CA ARG A 110 5.95 -3.77 6.04
C ARG A 110 7.00 -3.99 7.13
N GLU A 111 8.22 -4.31 6.73
CA GLU A 111 9.37 -4.54 7.63
C GLU A 111 9.92 -3.23 8.21
N PHE A 112 9.85 -2.13 7.44
CA PHE A 112 10.44 -0.85 7.79
C PHE A 112 9.45 0.33 7.64
N PRO A 113 8.40 0.40 8.49
CA PRO A 113 7.30 1.34 8.33
C PRO A 113 7.64 2.82 8.64
N ASP A 114 8.68 3.07 9.46
CA ASP A 114 8.99 4.40 9.99
C ASP A 114 10.18 5.07 9.28
N GLN A 115 10.46 4.71 8.02
CA GLN A 115 11.69 5.09 7.34
C GLN A 115 11.56 6.16 6.25
N THR A 116 12.66 6.88 6.08
CA THR A 116 12.84 8.03 5.17
C THR A 116 12.51 7.72 3.71
N TYR A 117 12.68 6.47 3.28
CA TYR A 117 12.50 6.04 1.89
C TYR A 117 11.05 5.67 1.48
N SER A 118 10.08 5.89 2.36
CA SER A 118 8.66 5.58 2.08
C SER A 118 8.13 6.33 0.85
N PHE A 119 8.57 7.57 0.64
CA PHE A 119 8.17 8.38 -0.51
C PHE A 119 8.67 7.78 -1.83
N GLU A 120 9.91 7.32 -1.87
CA GLU A 120 10.52 6.73 -3.05
C GLU A 120 9.87 5.39 -3.39
N LEU A 121 9.55 4.57 -2.38
CA LEU A 121 8.80 3.33 -2.58
C LEU A 121 7.39 3.61 -3.12
N GLU A 122 6.70 4.65 -2.65
CA GLU A 122 5.40 5.07 -3.23
C GLU A 122 5.53 5.50 -4.69
N SER A 123 6.57 6.29 -4.99
CA SER A 123 6.86 6.74 -6.35
C SER A 123 7.09 5.55 -7.28
N MET A 124 7.81 4.51 -6.83
CA MET A 124 8.02 3.29 -7.62
C MET A 124 6.72 2.57 -7.90
N VAL A 125 5.85 2.45 -6.90
CA VAL A 125 4.53 1.82 -7.06
C VAL A 125 3.71 2.57 -8.12
N SER A 126 3.75 3.91 -8.11
CA SER A 126 3.09 4.74 -9.13
C SER A 126 3.69 4.54 -10.53
N ASN A 127 5.02 4.52 -10.64
CA ASN A 127 5.72 4.33 -11.91
C ASN A 127 5.46 2.94 -12.50
N ILE A 128 5.45 1.88 -11.69
CA ILE A 128 5.10 0.52 -12.12
C ILE A 128 3.66 0.47 -12.64
N ARG A 129 2.72 1.17 -11.99
CA ARG A 129 1.35 1.27 -12.47
C ARG A 129 1.27 1.93 -13.84
N GLU A 130 1.95 3.05 -14.01
CA GLU A 130 1.96 3.80 -15.26
C GLU A 130 2.56 2.97 -16.40
N LEU A 131 3.70 2.31 -16.15
CA LEU A 131 4.29 1.35 -17.08
C LEU A 131 3.32 0.21 -17.43
N ALA A 132 2.59 -0.34 -16.45
CA ALA A 132 1.65 -1.43 -16.72
C ALA A 132 0.48 -0.99 -17.62
N VAL A 133 -0.06 0.21 -17.38
CA VAL A 133 -1.12 0.79 -18.22
C VAL A 133 -0.60 1.08 -19.63
N ASN A 134 0.59 1.66 -19.74
CA ASN A 134 1.22 1.96 -21.03
C ASN A 134 1.55 0.68 -21.80
N TYR A 135 2.17 -0.31 -21.16
CA TYR A 135 2.48 -1.60 -21.76
C TYR A 135 1.22 -2.27 -22.30
N LYS A 136 0.14 -2.33 -21.51
CA LYS A 136 -1.14 -2.89 -21.95
C LYS A 136 -1.68 -2.18 -23.18
N THR A 137 -1.63 -0.85 -23.19
CA THR A 137 -2.12 -0.02 -24.30
C THR A 137 -1.29 -0.22 -25.56
N LEU A 138 0.04 -0.27 -25.43
CA LEU A 138 0.97 -0.54 -26.53
C LEU A 138 0.80 -1.94 -27.11
N ALA A 139 0.65 -2.95 -26.26
CA ALA A 139 0.43 -4.33 -26.68
C ALA A 139 -0.89 -4.47 -27.46
N ASP A 140 -1.97 -3.86 -26.96
CA ASP A 140 -3.27 -3.86 -27.64
C ASP A 140 -3.19 -3.14 -29.01
N ARG A 141 -2.52 -1.98 -29.07
CA ARG A 141 -2.30 -1.24 -30.31
C ARG A 141 -1.45 -2.02 -31.32
N ALA A 142 -0.38 -2.68 -30.89
CA ALA A 142 0.48 -3.46 -31.78
C ALA A 142 -0.24 -4.65 -32.42
N GLN A 143 -1.24 -5.22 -31.73
CA GLN A 143 -2.08 -6.28 -32.28
C GLN A 143 -3.04 -5.75 -33.36
N HIS A 144 -3.69 -4.62 -33.11
CA HIS A 144 -4.81 -4.14 -33.94
C HIS A 144 -4.42 -3.09 -35.00
N PHE A 145 -3.31 -2.38 -34.82
CA PHE A 145 -2.95 -1.22 -35.63
C PHE A 145 -1.48 -1.20 -36.05
N GLY A 146 -1.22 -0.46 -37.12
CA GLY A 146 0.10 -0.05 -37.58
C GLY A 146 0.70 -0.93 -38.68
N ASP A 147 1.58 -0.30 -39.47
CA ASP A 147 2.43 -0.98 -40.45
C ASP A 147 3.57 -1.75 -39.77
N ALA A 148 4.36 -2.50 -40.55
CA ALA A 148 5.45 -3.33 -40.03
C ALA A 148 6.49 -2.51 -39.24
N ASP A 149 6.79 -1.29 -39.67
CA ASP A 149 7.77 -0.42 -39.02
C ASP A 149 7.23 0.15 -37.70
N GLN A 150 5.94 0.53 -37.68
CA GLN A 150 5.25 0.98 -36.48
C GLN A 150 5.16 -0.14 -35.43
N LYS A 151 4.83 -1.36 -35.84
CA LYS A 151 4.80 -2.52 -34.95
C LYS A 151 6.17 -2.81 -34.35
N LYS A 152 7.22 -2.77 -35.17
CA LYS A 152 8.61 -2.94 -34.70
C LYS A 152 9.03 -1.87 -33.68
N ARG A 153 8.62 -0.61 -33.89
CA ARG A 153 8.85 0.47 -32.90
C ARG A 153 8.11 0.21 -31.60
N MET A 154 6.83 -0.18 -31.66
CA MET A 154 6.04 -0.51 -30.48
C MET A 154 6.65 -1.69 -29.70
N GLU A 155 7.12 -2.73 -30.39
CA GLU A 155 7.87 -3.85 -29.78
C GLU A 155 9.16 -3.40 -29.12
N SER A 156 9.92 -2.50 -29.75
CA SER A 156 11.14 -1.93 -29.17
C SER A 156 10.83 -1.17 -27.86
N ILE A 157 9.75 -0.38 -27.85
CA ILE A 157 9.30 0.35 -26.66
C ILE A 157 8.89 -0.63 -25.55
N MET A 158 8.08 -1.63 -25.88
CA MET A 158 7.66 -2.66 -24.90
C MET A 158 8.85 -3.41 -24.31
N ASN A 159 9.87 -3.73 -25.11
CA ASN A 159 11.10 -4.35 -24.64
C ASN A 159 11.90 -3.41 -23.72
N GLY A 160 11.94 -2.11 -24.04
CA GLY A 160 12.52 -1.08 -23.16
C GLY A 160 11.86 -1.06 -21.78
N GLN A 161 10.52 -1.09 -21.74
CA GLN A 161 9.75 -1.14 -20.49
C GLN A 161 10.05 -2.40 -19.66
N ILE A 162 10.15 -3.57 -20.31
CA ILE A 162 10.53 -4.83 -19.64
C ILE A 162 11.95 -4.72 -19.06
N ASN A 163 12.90 -4.17 -19.81
CA ASN A 163 14.27 -4.02 -19.34
C ASN A 163 14.38 -3.08 -18.14
N ALA A 164 13.70 -1.93 -18.18
CA ALA A 164 13.65 -0.98 -17.08
C ALA A 164 13.10 -1.61 -15.79
N LEU A 165 12.06 -2.42 -15.94
CA LEU A 165 11.42 -3.14 -14.85
C LEU A 165 12.30 -4.26 -14.28
N ASN A 166 13.04 -4.97 -15.13
CA ASN A 166 14.03 -5.96 -14.70
C ASN A 166 15.20 -5.31 -13.94
N THR A 167 15.69 -4.16 -14.41
CA THR A 167 16.70 -3.38 -13.70
C THR A 167 16.17 -2.94 -12.34
N THR A 168 14.96 -2.39 -12.30
CA THR A 168 14.29 -2.00 -11.05
C THR A 168 14.19 -3.17 -10.07
N LEU A 169 13.74 -4.33 -10.54
CA LEU A 169 13.64 -5.53 -9.72
C LEU A 169 15.01 -5.97 -9.17
N SER A 170 16.04 -5.98 -10.01
CA SER A 170 17.40 -6.34 -9.61
C SER A 170 17.91 -5.39 -8.53
N THR A 171 17.73 -4.09 -8.72
CA THR A 171 18.19 -3.09 -7.75
C THR A 171 17.38 -3.16 -6.45
N LEU A 172 16.06 -3.40 -6.51
CA LEU A 172 15.22 -3.64 -5.33
C LEU A 172 15.64 -4.90 -4.55
N LYS A 173 16.04 -5.97 -5.24
CA LYS A 173 16.58 -7.19 -4.60
C LYS A 173 17.87 -6.88 -3.85
N THR A 174 18.79 -6.16 -4.49
CA THR A 174 20.05 -5.70 -3.85
C THR A 174 19.76 -4.80 -2.66
N PHE A 175 18.86 -3.84 -2.83
CA PHE A 175 18.41 -2.92 -1.79
C PHE A 175 17.83 -3.65 -0.57
N SER A 176 16.90 -4.58 -0.80
CA SER A 176 16.29 -5.38 0.28
C SER A 176 17.32 -6.25 1.01
N GLY A 177 18.28 -6.85 0.29
CA GLY A 177 19.39 -7.58 0.91
C GLY A 177 20.27 -6.68 1.76
N ASN A 178 20.57 -5.48 1.28
CA ASN A 178 21.38 -4.49 1.99
C ASN A 178 20.64 -3.93 3.21
N LEU A 179 19.34 -3.63 3.13
CA LEU A 179 18.55 -3.15 4.27
C LEU A 179 18.56 -4.11 5.46
N THR A 180 18.59 -5.42 5.19
CA THR A 180 18.69 -6.44 6.24
C THR A 180 20.01 -6.34 7.00
N LEU A 181 21.08 -5.86 6.35
CA LEU A 181 22.41 -5.66 6.94
C LEU A 181 22.58 -4.26 7.56
N LEU A 182 21.80 -3.27 7.12
CA LEU A 182 22.03 -1.83 7.34
C LEU A 182 21.07 -1.19 8.36
N ALA A 183 20.26 -1.97 9.09
CA ALA A 183 19.28 -1.45 10.07
C ALA A 183 19.90 -0.74 11.31
N ALA A 184 21.15 -0.25 11.23
CA ALA A 184 21.95 0.22 12.35
C ALA A 184 22.49 1.68 12.25
N SER A 185 22.36 2.42 11.12
CA SER A 185 22.78 3.85 11.08
C SER A 185 21.99 4.77 10.14
N GLU A 186 21.85 6.05 10.51
CA GLU A 186 21.14 7.10 9.73
C GLU A 186 21.85 7.45 8.41
N GLU A 187 23.18 7.47 8.39
CA GLU A 187 23.98 7.77 7.18
C GLU A 187 23.74 6.75 6.07
N GLN A 188 23.48 5.49 6.44
CA GLN A 188 23.15 4.42 5.51
C GLN A 188 21.69 4.51 5.00
N SER A 189 20.77 5.10 5.78
CA SER A 189 19.40 5.39 5.36
C SER A 189 19.35 6.46 4.26
N GLN A 190 20.26 7.43 4.29
CA GLN A 190 20.38 8.45 3.25
C GLN A 190 20.86 7.85 1.93
N ALA A 191 21.93 7.04 1.96
CA ALA A 191 22.44 6.36 0.77
C ALA A 191 21.40 5.39 0.17
N ALA A 192 20.61 4.73 1.02
CA ALA A 192 19.47 3.92 0.63
C ALA A 192 18.39 4.73 -0.12
N THR A 193 18.11 5.94 0.36
CA THR A 193 17.15 6.85 -0.27
C THR A 193 17.64 7.31 -1.65
N ASP A 194 18.92 7.66 -1.77
CA ASP A 194 19.51 8.07 -3.04
C ASP A 194 19.47 6.94 -4.09
N GLN A 195 19.74 5.70 -3.69
CA GLN A 195 19.60 4.54 -4.59
C GLN A 195 18.16 4.37 -5.11
N LEU A 196 17.17 4.51 -4.22
CA LEU A 196 15.77 4.41 -4.63
C LEU A 196 15.33 5.57 -5.53
N LYS A 197 15.91 6.76 -5.32
CA LYS A 197 15.68 7.92 -6.18
C LYS A 197 16.23 7.69 -7.59
N ASP A 198 17.43 7.13 -7.72
CA ASP A 198 18.03 6.81 -9.02
C ASP A 198 17.19 5.78 -9.80
N ILE A 199 16.69 4.74 -9.11
CA ILE A 199 15.78 3.75 -9.71
C ILE A 199 14.49 4.43 -10.20
N ASN A 200 13.90 5.29 -9.37
CA ASN A 200 12.70 6.04 -9.74
C ASN A 200 12.92 6.94 -10.95
N GLN A 201 14.06 7.60 -11.02
CA GLN A 201 14.43 8.45 -12.14
C GLN A 201 14.53 7.63 -13.42
N GLY A 202 15.18 6.46 -13.40
CA GLY A 202 15.26 5.58 -14.56
C GLY A 202 13.89 5.05 -15.03
N LEU A 203 12.98 4.74 -14.10
CA LEU A 203 11.60 4.38 -14.45
C LEU A 203 10.86 5.56 -15.10
N LYS A 204 11.07 6.78 -14.58
CA LYS A 204 10.41 7.99 -15.07
C LYS A 204 10.91 8.38 -16.46
N GLU A 205 12.21 8.25 -16.73
CA GLU A 205 12.79 8.48 -18.06
C GLU A 205 12.16 7.56 -19.10
N VAL A 206 11.98 6.28 -18.78
CA VAL A 206 11.32 5.32 -19.68
C VAL A 206 9.83 5.61 -19.87
N ILE A 207 9.19 6.29 -18.92
CA ILE A 207 7.81 6.77 -19.07
C ILE A 207 7.78 8.03 -19.96
N GLU A 208 8.74 8.96 -19.80
CA GLU A 208 8.81 10.22 -20.54
C GLU A 208 9.32 10.08 -21.98
N GLU A 209 10.05 9.01 -22.30
CA GLU A 209 10.48 8.67 -23.67
C GLU A 209 9.35 8.10 -24.56
N LEU A 210 8.14 7.88 -24.00
CA LEU A 210 6.96 7.34 -24.70
C LEU A 210 6.17 8.43 -25.44
#